data_AF-A0A0B6Y5A7-F1
#
_entry.id   AF-A0A0B6Y5A7-F1
#
_cell.length_a   1.000
_cell.length_b   1.000
_cell.length_c   1.000
_cell.angle_alpha   90.00
_cell.angle_beta   90.00
_cell.angle_gamma   90.00
#
_symmetry.space_group_name_H-M   'P 1'
#
loop_
_entity.id
_entity.type
_entity.pdbx_description
1 polymer ?
#
loop_
_entity_poly.entity_id
_entity_poly.type
_entity_poly.pdbx_seq_one_letter_code
_entity_poly.pdbx_strand_id
1 'polypeptide(L)'
;WAVRDPYGNRPLCIGKLLPTDAVTGKSPSDTEECEAWLVASESCTFHAMGARYVRDVLPGEILEVKKTGIFSRCIVPRQEAKLPAFCIFEYIYFARPDTVFEGQMVSSVRRRCGRQLAK
;
A
#
# COMPACT_ATOMS: atom_id res chain seq x y z
N TRP A 1 7.18 -1.54 13.81
CA TRP A 1 7.58 -0.29 13.13
C TRP A 1 7.70 -0.55 11.65
N ALA A 2 7.46 0.45 10.81
CA ALA A 2 7.67 0.40 9.37
C ALA A 2 8.11 1.78 8.86
N VAL A 3 8.96 1.83 7.84
CA VAL A 3 9.54 3.08 7.33
C VAL A 3 9.60 3.03 5.81
N ARG A 4 9.20 4.14 5.16
CA ARG A 4 9.43 4.36 3.73
C ARG A 4 10.43 5.52 3.55
N ASP A 5 11.35 5.38 2.61
CA ASP A 5 12.36 6.42 2.36
C ASP A 5 11.70 7.74 1.90
N PRO A 6 12.35 8.90 2.10
CA PRO A 6 11.78 10.20 1.74
C PRO A 6 11.35 10.33 0.28
N TYR A 7 12.00 9.65 -0.65
CA TYR A 7 11.65 9.67 -2.07
C TYR A 7 10.55 8.67 -2.42
N GLY A 8 10.22 7.74 -1.54
CA GLY A 8 9.20 6.72 -1.77
C GLY A 8 9.59 5.73 -2.86
N ASN A 9 10.88 5.46 -3.02
CA ASN A 9 11.40 4.65 -4.12
C ASN A 9 10.86 3.23 -4.09
N ARG A 10 10.80 2.61 -2.90
CA ARG A 10 10.24 1.28 -2.73
C ARG A 10 8.77 1.35 -2.28
N PRO A 11 7.92 0.45 -2.79
CA PRO A 11 6.53 0.40 -2.37
C PRO A 11 6.43 -0.13 -0.95
N LEU A 12 5.49 0.43 -0.21
CA LEU A 12 5.13 -0.02 1.14
C LEU A 12 3.70 0.42 1.40
N CYS A 13 2.87 -0.50 1.86
CA CYS A 13 1.45 -0.26 2.08
C CYS A 13 0.96 -0.90 3.37
N ILE A 14 -0.19 -0.42 3.84
CA ILE A 14 -0.83 -0.79 5.10
C ILE A 14 -2.12 -1.53 4.79
N GLY A 15 -2.33 -2.64 5.51
CA GLY A 15 -3.57 -3.39 5.53
C GLY A 15 -4.07 -3.59 6.95
N LYS A 16 -5.35 -3.95 7.08
CA LYS A 16 -5.94 -4.37 8.35
C LYS A 16 -6.63 -5.72 8.18
N LEU A 17 -6.27 -6.67 9.04
CA LEU A 17 -6.91 -7.98 9.12
C LEU A 17 -8.25 -7.82 9.85
N LEU A 18 -9.32 -8.24 9.21
CA LEU A 18 -10.65 -8.18 9.81
C LEU A 18 -10.91 -9.45 10.63
N PRO A 19 -11.64 -9.36 11.75
CA PRO A 19 -12.06 -10.55 12.50
C PRO A 19 -12.85 -11.51 11.59
N THR A 20 -12.65 -12.81 11.77
CA THR A 20 -13.32 -13.87 11.00
C THR A 20 -14.84 -13.76 11.00
N ASP A 21 -15.44 -13.24 12.07
CA ASP A 21 -16.89 -13.14 12.23
C ASP A 21 -17.51 -11.99 11.39
N ALA A 22 -16.71 -10.98 11.02
CA ALA A 22 -17.16 -9.86 10.19
C ALA A 22 -17.44 -10.27 8.72
N VAL A 23 -16.99 -11.46 8.30
CA VAL A 23 -17.25 -12.01 6.96
C VAL A 23 -18.70 -12.53 6.82
N THR A 24 -19.45 -12.67 7.92
CA THR A 24 -20.78 -13.33 7.94
C THR A 24 -21.99 -12.39 7.78
N GLY A 25 -21.82 -11.18 7.24
CA GLY A 25 -22.93 -10.43 6.65
C GLY A 25 -23.35 -9.13 7.35
N LYS A 26 -22.48 -8.49 8.13
CA LYS A 26 -22.62 -7.06 8.45
C LYS A 26 -21.73 -6.26 7.52
N SER A 27 -22.31 -5.30 6.80
CA SER A 27 -21.54 -4.35 5.99
C SER A 27 -20.56 -3.63 6.93
N PRO A 28 -19.24 -3.71 6.68
CA PRO A 28 -18.25 -3.23 7.63
C PRO A 28 -18.38 -1.72 7.77
N SER A 29 -18.71 -1.25 8.97
CA SER A 29 -18.59 0.17 9.29
C SER A 29 -17.12 0.58 9.23
N ASP A 30 -16.81 1.82 8.85
CA ASP A 30 -15.42 2.29 8.79
C ASP A 30 -14.70 2.27 10.16
N THR A 31 -15.45 2.07 11.23
CA THR A 31 -15.06 1.93 12.63
C THR A 31 -14.82 0.50 13.13
N GLU A 32 -14.86 -0.52 12.27
CA GLU A 32 -14.62 -1.92 12.69
C GLU A 32 -13.24 -2.10 13.35
N GLU A 33 -13.24 -2.67 14.56
CA GLU A 33 -12.04 -3.18 15.23
C GLU A 33 -11.36 -4.23 14.34
N CYS A 34 -10.07 -4.06 14.06
CA CYS A 34 -9.29 -5.03 13.30
C CYS A 34 -8.53 -5.94 14.25
N GLU A 35 -8.36 -7.21 13.87
CA GLU A 35 -7.58 -8.19 14.62
C GLU A 35 -6.09 -7.85 14.61
N ALA A 36 -5.59 -7.38 13.47
CA ALA A 36 -4.19 -7.02 13.30
C ALA A 36 -3.98 -5.93 12.24
N TRP A 37 -2.93 -5.14 12.44
CA TRP A 37 -2.39 -4.23 11.43
C TRP A 37 -1.24 -4.90 10.68
N LEU A 38 -1.25 -4.79 9.36
CA LEU A 38 -0.27 -5.40 8.48
C LEU A 38 0.45 -4.33 7.67
N VAL A 39 1.73 -4.57 7.38
CA VAL A 39 2.51 -3.76 6.45
C VAL A 39 3.18 -4.71 5.45
N ALA A 40 3.09 -4.39 4.17
CA ALA A 40 3.65 -5.22 3.10
C ALA A 40 4.17 -4.34 1.95
N SER A 41 5.09 -4.88 1.15
CA SER A 41 5.55 -4.21 -0.08
C SER A 41 4.46 -4.13 -1.14
N GLU A 42 3.52 -5.08 -1.17
CA GLU A 42 2.49 -5.21 -2.21
C GLU A 42 1.09 -5.42 -1.63
N SER A 43 0.09 -4.73 -2.19
CA SER A 43 -1.30 -4.78 -1.71
C SER A 43 -1.97 -6.14 -1.95
N CYS A 44 -1.53 -6.93 -2.94
CA CYS A 44 -2.08 -8.25 -3.23
C CYS A 44 -1.93 -9.21 -2.03
N THR A 45 -0.90 -8.99 -1.20
CA THR A 45 -0.66 -9.73 0.05
C THR A 45 -1.86 -9.66 0.97
N PHE A 46 -2.53 -8.51 1.05
CA PHE A 46 -3.68 -8.35 1.94
C PHE A 46 -4.86 -9.21 1.49
N HIS A 47 -5.14 -9.26 0.18
CA HIS A 47 -6.18 -10.11 -0.35
C HIS A 47 -5.94 -11.59 -0.03
N ALA A 48 -4.70 -12.06 -0.22
CA ALA A 48 -4.31 -13.44 0.09
C ALA A 48 -4.47 -13.80 1.58
N MET A 49 -4.34 -12.81 2.47
CA MET A 49 -4.46 -12.97 3.92
C MET A 49 -5.87 -12.68 4.45
N GLY A 50 -6.85 -12.37 3.60
CA GLY A 50 -8.19 -11.92 4.04
C GLY A 50 -8.18 -10.54 4.71
N ALA A 51 -7.14 -9.75 4.51
CA ALA A 51 -7.02 -8.40 5.02
C ALA A 51 -7.49 -7.35 4.00
N ARG A 52 -7.97 -6.21 4.51
CA ARG A 52 -8.37 -5.06 3.71
C ARG A 52 -7.19 -4.10 3.53
N TYR A 53 -6.91 -3.73 2.28
CA TYR A 53 -5.99 -2.62 1.98
C TYR A 53 -6.53 -1.31 2.56
N VAL A 54 -5.65 -0.51 3.18
CA VAL A 54 -6.00 0.78 3.78
C VAL A 54 -5.43 1.93 2.96
N ARG A 55 -4.10 2.00 2.83
CA ARG A 55 -3.39 3.01 2.04
C ARG A 55 -1.92 2.66 1.86
N ASP A 56 -1.24 3.35 0.97
CA ASP A 56 0.20 3.35 0.90
C ASP A 56 0.83 4.11 2.08
N VAL A 57 2.01 3.69 2.51
CA VAL A 57 2.86 4.44 3.43
C VAL A 57 3.42 5.65 2.69
N LEU A 58 3.33 6.83 3.27
CA LEU A 58 3.78 8.06 2.59
C LEU A 58 5.31 8.08 2.47
N PRO A 59 5.87 8.72 1.43
CA PRO A 59 7.32 8.93 1.35
C PRO A 59 7.86 9.64 2.60
N GLY A 60 8.90 9.05 3.21
CA GLY A 60 9.53 9.55 4.45
C GLY A 60 8.78 9.18 5.73
N GLU A 61 7.63 8.51 5.64
CA GLU A 61 6.80 8.20 6.81
C GLU A 61 7.42 7.10 7.67
N ILE A 62 7.46 7.36 8.97
CA ILE A 62 7.84 6.42 10.03
C ILE A 62 6.57 6.05 10.79
N LEU A 63 6.18 4.78 10.68
CA LEU A 63 5.00 4.20 11.31
C LEU A 63 5.38 3.41 12.56
N GLU A 64 4.69 3.73 13.65
CA GLU A 64 4.61 2.86 14.82
C GLU A 64 3.39 1.95 14.70
N VAL A 65 3.60 0.64 14.75
CA VAL A 65 2.55 -0.37 14.64
C VAL A 65 2.32 -0.96 16.03
N LYS A 66 1.11 -0.79 16.58
CA LYS A 66 0.67 -1.33 17.87
C LYS A 66 -0.58 -2.19 17.68
N LYS A 67 -0.90 -2.99 18.70
CA LYS A 67 -2.19 -3.70 18.77
C LYS A 67 -3.38 -2.74 18.70
N THR A 68 -3.25 -1.55 19.28
CA THR A 68 -4.32 -0.54 19.33
C THR A 68 -4.46 0.29 18.07
N GLY A 69 -3.55 0.18 17.10
CA GLY A 69 -3.54 1.08 15.95
C GLY A 69 -2.21 1.18 15.24
N ILE A 70 -2.25 1.85 14.08
CA ILE A 70 -1.06 2.29 13.35
C ILE A 70 -0.96 3.81 13.42
N PHE A 71 0.22 4.32 13.81
CA PHE A 71 0.43 5.74 14.09
C PHE A 71 1.59 6.28 13.27
N SER A 72 1.35 7.38 12.55
CA SER A 72 2.41 8.16 11.91
C SER A 72 3.15 8.96 12.97
N ARG A 73 4.45 8.68 13.16
CA ARG A 73 5.27 9.36 14.18
C ARG A 73 6.07 10.51 13.62
N CYS A 74 6.49 10.38 12.36
CA CYS A 74 7.26 11.39 11.67
C CYS A 74 7.10 11.19 10.17
N ILE A 75 7.22 12.28 9.42
CA ILE A 75 7.45 12.25 7.98
C ILE A 75 8.77 12.99 7.75
N VAL A 76 9.82 12.23 7.41
CA VAL A 76 11.12 12.79 7.07
C VAL A 76 10.98 13.53 5.74
N PRO A 77 11.20 14.85 5.69
CA PRO A 77 11.05 15.60 4.45
C PRO A 77 12.13 15.21 3.45
N ARG A 78 11.80 15.33 2.16
CA ARG A 78 12.79 15.29 1.10
C ARG A 78 13.65 16.56 1.14
N GLN A 79 14.92 16.42 0.79
CA GLN A 79 15.75 17.58 0.50
C GLN A 79 15.28 18.21 -0.81
N GLU A 80 14.93 19.49 -0.76
CA GLU A 80 14.39 20.30 -1.87
C GLU A 80 12.97 19.88 -2.32
N ALA A 81 12.30 20.73 -3.12
CA ALA A 81 10.96 20.48 -3.67
C ALA A 81 10.94 19.37 -4.75
N LYS A 82 11.73 18.32 -4.56
CA LYS A 82 11.86 17.19 -5.49
C LYS A 82 10.63 16.30 -5.45
N LEU A 83 10.19 15.89 -6.63
CA LEU A 83 9.08 14.96 -6.81
C LEU A 83 9.40 13.58 -6.19
N PRO A 84 8.38 12.76 -5.88
CA PRO A 84 8.62 11.39 -5.46
C PRO A 84 9.33 10.63 -6.58
N ALA A 85 10.18 9.67 -6.22
CA ALA A 85 10.95 8.87 -7.17
C ALA A 85 10.57 7.39 -7.04
N PHE A 86 9.27 7.09 -7.18
CA PHE A 86 8.76 5.72 -7.16
C PHE A 86 9.45 4.88 -8.23
N CYS A 87 9.90 3.68 -7.89
CA CYS A 87 10.61 2.81 -8.81
C CYS A 87 9.69 2.36 -9.96
N ILE A 88 9.93 2.89 -11.17
CA ILE A 88 9.13 2.56 -12.36
C ILE A 88 9.18 1.06 -12.73
N PHE A 89 10.26 0.36 -12.35
CA PHE A 89 10.40 -1.07 -12.60
C PHE A 89 9.38 -1.93 -11.84
N GLU A 90 8.79 -1.42 -10.75
CA GLU A 90 7.67 -2.08 -10.08
C GLU A 90 6.47 -2.19 -11.03
N TYR A 91 6.15 -1.12 -11.77
CA TYR A 91 5.09 -1.14 -12.78
C TYR A 91 5.46 -1.93 -14.04
N ILE A 92 6.74 -1.94 -14.43
CA ILE A 92 7.19 -2.63 -15.64
C ILE A 92 7.24 -4.15 -15.44
N TYR A 93 7.85 -4.61 -14.34
CA TYR A 93 8.25 -6.01 -14.22
C TYR A 93 8.08 -6.60 -12.82
N PHE A 94 8.58 -5.95 -11.76
CA PHE A 94 8.77 -6.61 -10.47
C PHE A 94 7.47 -6.97 -9.76
N ALA A 95 6.52 -6.04 -9.68
CA ALA A 95 5.32 -6.27 -8.90
C ALA A 95 4.32 -7.18 -9.61
N ARG A 96 3.46 -7.82 -8.82
CA ARG A 96 2.38 -8.63 -9.36
C ARG A 96 1.33 -7.76 -10.06
N PRO A 97 0.66 -8.29 -11.11
CA PRO A 97 -0.35 -7.53 -11.85
C PRO A 97 -1.58 -7.09 -11.03
N ASP A 98 -1.91 -7.84 -9.98
CA ASP A 98 -3.02 -7.60 -9.05
C ASP A 98 -2.66 -6.68 -7.88
N THR A 99 -1.45 -6.14 -7.86
CA THR A 99 -1.02 -5.13 -6.89
C THR A 99 -1.50 -3.73 -7.30
N VAL A 100 -1.82 -2.91 -6.30
CA VAL A 100 -2.14 -1.49 -6.40
C VAL A 100 -1.02 -0.71 -5.73
N PHE A 101 -0.44 0.22 -6.47
CA PHE A 101 0.49 1.22 -5.95
C PHE A 101 -0.03 2.61 -6.28
N GLU A 102 -0.01 3.53 -5.32
CA GLU A 102 -0.35 4.95 -5.52
C GLU A 102 -1.70 5.12 -6.27
N GLY A 103 -2.69 4.31 -5.89
CA GLY A 103 -4.03 4.30 -6.48
C GLY A 103 -4.15 3.64 -7.86
N GLN A 104 -3.08 3.04 -8.38
CA GLN A 104 -3.05 2.43 -9.72
C GLN A 104 -2.77 0.93 -9.66
N MET A 105 -3.64 0.14 -10.27
CA MET A 105 -3.41 -1.29 -10.45
C MET A 105 -2.35 -1.53 -11.51
N VAL A 106 -1.36 -2.37 -11.19
CA VAL A 106 -0.21 -2.67 -12.06
C VAL A 106 -0.65 -3.21 -13.42
N SER A 107 -1.62 -4.13 -13.46
CA SER A 107 -2.17 -4.67 -14.72
C SER A 107 -2.75 -3.58 -15.64
N SER A 108 -3.45 -2.59 -15.07
CA SER A 108 -4.04 -1.48 -15.82
C SER A 108 -2.97 -0.55 -16.39
N VAL A 109 -1.90 -0.29 -15.62
CA VAL A 109 -0.73 0.48 -16.09
C VAL A 109 -0.07 -0.24 -17.26
N ARG A 110 0.26 -1.53 -17.11
CA ARG A 110 0.91 -2.34 -18.16
C ARG A 110 0.08 -2.38 -19.45
N ARG A 111 -1.24 -2.54 -19.35
CA ARG A 111 -2.15 -2.49 -20.51
C ARG A 111 -2.14 -1.12 -21.20
N ARG A 112 -2.06 -0.01 -20.44
CA ARG A 112 -1.91 1.33 -21.03
C ARG A 112 -0.57 1.49 -21.74
N CYS A 113 0.53 1.03 -21.16
CA CYS A 113 1.84 1.05 -21.79
C CYS A 113 1.84 0.26 -23.12
N GLY A 114 1.27 -0.96 -23.12
CA GLY A 114 1.11 -1.76 -24.33
C GLY A 114 0.30 -1.04 -25.42
N ARG A 115 -0.77 -0.32 -25.04
CA ARG A 115 -1.53 0.52 -25.99
C ARG A 115 -0.75 1.69 -26.56
N GLN A 116 0.20 2.25 -25.82
CA GLN A 116 1.05 3.34 -26.34
C GLN A 116 2.14 2.79 -27.26
N LEU A 117 2.67 1.60 -27.00
CA LEU A 117 3.66 0.94 -27.86
C LEU A 117 3.07 0.46 -29.20
N ALA A 118 1.77 0.19 -29.25
CA ALA A 118 1.07 -0.23 -30.47
C ALA A 118 0.60 0.94 -31.36
N LYS A 119 0.87 2.19 -30.96
CA LYS A 119 0.61 3.39 -31.78
C LYS A 119 1.83 3.72 -32.61
#